data_AF-R6IKP9-F1
#
_entry.id   AF-R6IKP9-F1
#
_cell.length_a   1.000
_cell.length_b   1.000
_cell.length_c   1.000
_cell.angle_alpha   90.00
_cell.angle_beta   90.00
_cell.angle_gamma   90.00
#
_symmetry.space_group_name_H-M   'P 1'
#
loop_
_entity.id
_entity.type
_entity.pdbx_description
1 polymer ?
#
loop_
_entity_poly.entity_id
_entity_poly.type
_entity_poly.pdbx_seq_one_letter_code
_entity_poly.pdbx_strand_id
1 'polypeptide(L)'
;MRMAKKLVAVVLAVVLVVCAFAGCSNSGGSKSTEKKGVSADVIARADIKSDVTVPKDFKIGLICLHDENSTYDKNFIDAMKSTASGMGLSDEQVVIVTNIPETGSDCYDAAVDLAKNKKCNVIFADSFGHESNLLKAAKEYPDVQFCHATGTSAKTAGVKNFHNAFAAIYEGRYVAGVAAGIKLNEMIKEGKITADQAVIGYVGAFTYAEVISGMTSFYLGAKSVCPSATMKVRYTGSWYDQALEQEAATSLIEQDKCVLISQHADSLGAPTACELKGVPNVSYNGSTYEAGKNTFIVSSAINWAPYFQLIIENTVKGEEIPTNWVGTIATNSVVLSGVNQDVVDGESTVAELNKVIDQLNAGTLHVFDVNNFTVTVDAKNKLNANAKVDENKHLTEYMADIDGDYVGDTNVVHDGYFDESGDSFRSAPYFDIIIDGITNINTNYGG
;
A
#
# COMPACT_ATOMS: atom_id res chain seq x y z
N MET A 1 45.43 34.40 42.19
CA MET A 1 45.27 32.99 42.63
C MET A 1 43.85 32.39 42.52
N ARG A 2 42.86 33.07 41.88
CA ARG A 2 41.52 32.50 41.61
C ARG A 2 41.26 32.11 40.14
N MET A 3 42.03 32.62 39.17
CA MET A 3 41.92 32.21 37.75
C MET A 3 42.71 30.94 37.39
N ALA A 4 43.82 30.66 38.09
CA ALA A 4 44.62 29.44 37.84
C ALA A 4 43.91 28.13 38.25
N LYS A 5 42.94 28.19 39.19
CA LYS A 5 42.17 27.01 39.61
C LYS A 5 41.03 26.64 38.64
N LYS A 6 40.54 27.60 37.83
CA LYS A 6 39.49 27.33 36.83
C LYS A 6 40.06 26.75 35.52
N LEU A 7 41.29 27.11 35.15
CA LEU A 7 41.98 26.53 33.98
C LEU A 7 42.46 25.09 34.22
N VAL A 8 42.85 24.73 35.45
CA VAL A 8 43.25 23.34 35.80
C VAL A 8 42.05 22.39 35.85
N ALA A 9 40.87 22.87 36.25
CA ALA A 9 39.65 22.05 36.25
C ALA A 9 39.11 21.74 34.84
N VAL A 10 39.30 22.67 33.88
CA VAL A 10 38.88 22.48 32.48
C VAL A 10 39.85 21.55 31.72
N VAL A 11 41.14 21.57 32.04
CA VAL A 11 42.13 20.66 31.42
C VAL A 11 42.01 19.22 31.96
N LEU A 12 41.63 19.01 33.22
CA LEU A 12 41.34 17.65 33.73
C LEU A 12 40.04 17.06 33.17
N ALA A 13 39.04 17.88 32.85
CA ALA A 13 37.79 17.40 32.25
C ALA A 13 37.97 16.98 30.77
N VAL A 14 38.90 17.61 30.05
CA VAL A 14 39.17 17.30 28.62
C VAL A 14 40.07 16.05 28.46
N VAL A 15 40.91 15.73 29.44
CA VAL A 15 41.77 14.53 29.40
C VAL A 15 41.02 13.24 29.82
N LEU A 16 39.91 13.37 30.57
CA LEU A 16 39.03 12.24 30.90
C LEU A 16 38.08 11.82 29.76
N VAL A 17 37.92 12.66 28.73
CA VAL A 17 37.00 12.40 27.60
C VAL A 17 37.73 11.80 26.38
N VAL A 18 39.06 11.78 26.34
CA VAL A 18 39.83 11.34 25.15
C VAL A 18 40.54 9.97 25.34
N CYS A 19 40.47 9.32 26.50
CA CYS A 19 41.19 8.07 26.76
C CYS A 19 40.32 6.81 26.98
N ALA A 20 39.04 6.81 26.58
CA ALA A 20 38.13 5.66 26.79
C ALA A 20 38.00 4.69 25.60
N PHE A 21 38.86 4.76 24.57
CA PHE A 21 38.90 3.76 23.48
C PHE A 21 40.30 3.23 23.21
N ALA A 22 40.85 2.49 24.16
CA ALA A 22 41.88 1.48 23.92
C ALA A 22 41.92 0.50 25.10
N GLY A 23 41.23 -0.62 24.98
CA GLY A 23 41.24 -1.68 26.00
C GLY A 23 41.00 -3.05 25.37
N CYS A 24 42.07 -3.81 25.16
CA CYS A 24 42.03 -5.21 24.74
C CYS A 24 41.56 -6.14 25.86
N SER A 25 40.64 -7.04 25.49
CA SER A 25 40.41 -8.43 25.95
C SER A 25 40.60 -8.82 27.42
N ASN A 26 39.53 -9.31 28.07
CA ASN A 26 39.36 -10.76 28.30
C ASN A 26 37.93 -11.15 28.78
N SER A 27 37.37 -12.16 28.11
CA SER A 27 36.40 -13.18 28.55
C SER A 27 35.13 -12.84 29.34
N GLY A 28 33.99 -13.00 28.67
CA GLY A 28 32.77 -13.61 29.23
C GLY A 28 31.56 -12.69 29.40
N GLY A 29 30.63 -12.70 28.44
CA GLY A 29 29.28 -12.18 28.64
C GLY A 29 28.68 -11.47 27.42
N SER A 30 27.65 -12.09 26.83
CA SER A 30 26.63 -11.54 25.91
C SER A 30 27.11 -10.64 24.75
N LYS A 31 27.04 -11.16 23.52
CA LYS A 31 27.02 -10.31 22.32
C LYS A 31 25.77 -9.41 22.42
N SER A 32 25.94 -8.15 22.80
CA SER A 32 24.97 -7.12 22.49
C SER A 32 24.97 -6.96 20.96
N THR A 33 23.97 -7.52 20.29
CA THR A 33 23.67 -7.18 18.91
C THR A 33 23.29 -5.70 18.89
N GLU A 34 24.19 -4.87 18.37
CA GLU A 34 23.91 -3.45 18.13
C GLU A 34 22.72 -3.34 17.16
N LYS A 35 21.68 -2.59 17.54
CA LYS A 35 20.52 -2.37 16.67
C LYS A 35 20.95 -1.54 15.46
N LYS A 36 20.82 -2.11 14.27
CA LYS A 36 21.08 -1.46 12.98
C LYS A 36 19.96 -0.49 12.59
N GLY A 37 18.75 -0.71 13.09
CA GLY A 37 17.60 0.14 12.81
C GLY A 37 17.07 0.03 11.37
N VAL A 38 16.32 1.04 10.94
CA VAL A 38 15.68 1.09 9.62
C VAL A 38 16.59 1.82 8.62
N SER A 39 16.77 1.25 7.44
CA SER A 39 17.48 1.89 6.32
C SER A 39 16.73 3.12 5.78
N ALA A 40 17.33 3.84 4.82
CA ALA A 40 16.59 4.82 4.05
C ALA A 40 15.47 4.15 3.25
N ASP A 41 14.44 4.91 2.89
CA ASP A 41 13.36 4.43 2.03
C ASP A 41 13.90 3.86 0.72
N VAL A 42 13.42 2.65 0.37
CA VAL A 42 13.82 1.97 -0.86
C VAL A 42 13.26 2.70 -2.08
N ILE A 43 11.99 3.14 -1.98
CA ILE A 43 11.40 4.09 -2.92
C ILE A 43 10.85 5.25 -2.08
N ALA A 44 11.63 6.32 -1.97
CA ALA A 44 11.24 7.50 -1.21
C ALA A 44 10.10 8.28 -1.89
N ARG A 45 9.30 8.99 -1.09
CA ARG A 45 8.38 10.01 -1.60
C ARG A 45 9.19 11.19 -2.14
N ALA A 46 8.98 11.57 -3.38
CA ALA A 46 9.62 12.71 -3.99
C ALA A 46 9.02 14.02 -3.46
N ASP A 47 9.85 15.05 -3.35
CA ASP A 47 9.38 16.41 -3.06
C ASP A 47 8.46 16.90 -4.18
N ILE A 48 7.33 17.50 -3.81
CA ILE A 48 6.43 18.14 -4.77
C ILE A 48 7.04 19.44 -5.24
N LYS A 49 7.23 19.55 -6.56
CA LYS A 49 7.74 20.73 -7.25
C LYS A 49 6.80 21.04 -8.40
N SER A 50 6.28 22.27 -8.43
CA SER A 50 5.42 22.75 -9.51
C SER A 50 5.84 24.15 -9.92
N ASP A 51 5.89 24.40 -11.22
CA ASP A 51 6.06 25.75 -11.79
C ASP A 51 4.72 26.48 -11.95
N VAL A 52 3.61 25.82 -11.60
CA VAL A 52 2.26 26.38 -11.70
C VAL A 52 1.99 27.29 -10.51
N THR A 53 1.70 28.56 -10.80
CA THR A 53 1.21 29.48 -9.77
C THR A 53 -0.28 29.24 -9.53
N VAL A 54 -0.62 28.64 -8.40
CA VAL A 54 -2.00 28.37 -8.01
C VAL A 54 -2.71 29.68 -7.63
N PRO A 55 -3.85 30.04 -8.27
CA PRO A 55 -4.62 31.24 -7.92
C PRO A 55 -5.07 31.24 -6.46
N LYS A 56 -5.14 32.41 -5.81
CA LYS A 56 -5.53 32.53 -4.39
C LYS A 56 -6.96 32.08 -4.09
N ASP A 57 -7.82 32.13 -5.10
CA ASP A 57 -9.22 31.70 -5.03
C ASP A 57 -9.40 30.21 -5.39
N PHE A 58 -8.35 29.53 -5.83
CA PHE A 58 -8.38 28.08 -6.01
C PHE A 58 -8.50 27.38 -4.66
N LYS A 59 -9.40 26.40 -4.56
CA LYS A 59 -9.57 25.56 -3.37
C LYS A 59 -9.78 24.09 -3.72
N ILE A 60 -9.24 23.22 -2.89
CA ILE A 60 -9.42 21.77 -2.98
C ILE A 60 -10.02 21.21 -1.70
N GLY A 61 -10.97 20.29 -1.85
CA GLY A 61 -11.60 19.54 -0.76
C GLY A 61 -11.14 18.09 -0.73
N LEU A 62 -10.91 17.54 0.46
CA LEU A 62 -10.65 16.12 0.70
C LEU A 62 -11.70 15.58 1.68
N ILE A 63 -12.43 14.54 1.27
CA ILE A 63 -13.40 13.79 2.06
C ILE A 63 -12.73 12.47 2.48
N CYS A 64 -12.64 12.25 3.79
CA CYS A 64 -12.05 11.05 4.39
C CYS A 64 -13.10 10.20 5.13
N LEU A 65 -13.02 8.88 4.99
CA LEU A 65 -13.87 7.94 5.73
C LEU A 65 -13.63 8.01 7.24
N HIS A 66 -12.37 8.03 7.66
CA HIS A 66 -11.93 8.15 9.05
C HIS A 66 -11.11 9.43 9.24
N ASP A 67 -10.02 9.34 10.00
CA ASP A 67 -9.09 10.41 10.32
C ASP A 67 -7.64 9.88 10.35
N GLU A 68 -6.68 10.69 10.81
CA GLU A 68 -5.26 10.33 10.86
C GLU A 68 -4.90 9.10 11.72
N ASN A 69 -5.83 8.52 12.48
CA ASN A 69 -5.60 7.28 13.21
C ASN A 69 -5.70 6.05 12.31
N SER A 70 -6.41 6.15 11.18
CA SER A 70 -6.38 5.17 10.10
C SER A 70 -5.11 5.34 9.27
N THR A 71 -4.37 4.27 9.07
CA THR A 71 -3.14 4.30 8.26
C THR A 71 -3.42 4.69 6.81
N TYR A 72 -4.61 4.38 6.29
CA TYR A 72 -5.04 4.70 4.93
C TYR A 72 -5.41 6.18 4.80
N ASP A 73 -6.33 6.70 5.61
CA ASP A 73 -6.75 8.10 5.59
C ASP A 73 -5.57 9.04 5.92
N LYS A 74 -4.71 8.65 6.88
CA LYS A 74 -3.47 9.37 7.17
C LYS A 74 -2.59 9.56 5.93
N ASN A 75 -2.49 8.53 5.08
CA ASN A 75 -1.72 8.59 3.85
C ASN A 75 -2.28 9.65 2.87
N PHE A 76 -3.60 9.77 2.72
CA PHE A 76 -4.22 10.83 1.92
C PHE A 76 -4.00 12.22 2.53
N ILE A 77 -4.24 12.35 3.84
CA ILE A 77 -4.10 13.62 4.55
C ILE A 77 -2.66 14.14 4.46
N ASP A 78 -1.67 13.28 4.68
CA ASP A 78 -0.25 13.65 4.57
C ASP A 78 0.13 14.00 3.12
N ALA A 79 -0.35 13.25 2.14
CA ALA A 79 -0.12 13.53 0.73
C ALA A 79 -0.74 14.86 0.29
N MET A 80 -1.97 15.17 0.74
CA MET A 80 -2.64 16.45 0.47
C MET A 80 -1.85 17.60 1.09
N LYS A 81 -1.43 17.48 2.36
CA LYS A 81 -0.62 18.49 3.05
C LYS A 81 0.73 18.71 2.38
N SER A 82 1.42 17.63 1.99
CA SER A 82 2.69 17.69 1.28
C SER A 82 2.55 18.40 -0.07
N THR A 83 1.50 18.04 -0.83
CA THR A 83 1.20 18.66 -2.12
C THR A 83 0.86 20.14 -1.97
N ALA A 84 -0.01 20.49 -1.03
CA ALA A 84 -0.38 21.87 -0.75
C ALA A 84 0.84 22.72 -0.39
N SER A 85 1.71 22.22 0.48
CA SER A 85 2.97 22.87 0.85
C SER A 85 3.90 23.05 -0.37
N GLY A 86 4.13 21.98 -1.14
CA GLY A 86 5.02 22.00 -2.31
C GLY A 86 4.52 22.88 -3.45
N MET A 87 3.20 23.08 -3.56
CA MET A 87 2.56 23.95 -4.55
C MET A 87 2.24 25.36 -4.01
N GLY A 88 2.55 25.65 -2.74
CA GLY A 88 2.35 26.96 -2.14
C GLY A 88 0.89 27.33 -1.86
N LEU A 89 0.00 26.37 -1.68
CA LEU A 89 -1.37 26.61 -1.22
C LEU A 89 -1.36 27.04 0.25
N SER A 90 -2.23 27.97 0.61
CA SER A 90 -2.48 28.31 2.01
C SER A 90 -3.44 27.31 2.67
N ASP A 91 -3.48 27.29 4.01
CA ASP A 91 -4.41 26.46 4.78
C ASP A 91 -5.89 26.74 4.42
N GLU A 92 -6.22 27.95 3.95
CA GLU A 92 -7.60 28.32 3.54
C GLU A 92 -8.00 27.73 2.17
N GLN A 93 -7.02 27.28 1.39
CA GLN A 93 -7.21 26.67 0.07
C GLN A 93 -7.41 25.14 0.16
N VAL A 94 -7.17 24.54 1.32
CA VAL A 94 -7.29 23.09 1.53
C VAL A 94 -8.33 22.83 2.61
N VAL A 95 -9.41 22.14 2.23
CA VAL A 95 -10.49 21.80 3.17
C VAL A 95 -10.55 20.28 3.33
N ILE A 96 -10.18 19.77 4.50
CA ILE A 96 -10.26 18.34 4.82
C ILE A 96 -11.45 18.11 5.74
N VAL A 97 -12.33 17.17 5.37
CA VAL A 97 -13.45 16.71 6.19
C VAL A 97 -13.27 15.22 6.47
N THR A 98 -13.31 14.85 7.74
CA THR A 98 -13.03 13.49 8.24
C THR A 98 -14.28 12.85 8.80
N ASN A 99 -14.22 11.53 9.03
CA ASN A 99 -15.30 10.73 9.61
C ASN A 99 -16.60 10.77 8.80
N ILE A 100 -16.48 10.71 7.46
CA ILE A 100 -17.62 10.70 6.54
C ILE A 100 -17.97 9.26 6.17
N PRO A 101 -19.06 8.68 6.70
CA PRO A 101 -19.39 7.28 6.48
C PRO A 101 -19.74 6.99 5.01
N GLU A 102 -19.52 5.75 4.58
CA GLU A 102 -19.91 5.27 3.25
C GLU A 102 -21.44 5.15 3.10
N THR A 103 -22.13 4.90 4.22
CA THR A 103 -23.58 4.71 4.24
C THR A 103 -24.32 6.03 4.27
N GLY A 104 -25.47 6.09 3.61
CA GLY A 104 -26.34 7.27 3.64
C GLY A 104 -25.93 8.35 2.63
N SER A 105 -26.29 9.60 2.92
CA SER A 105 -26.02 10.75 2.05
C SER A 105 -24.85 11.61 2.52
N ASP A 106 -24.17 11.24 3.61
CA ASP A 106 -23.16 12.08 4.27
C ASP A 106 -22.03 12.49 3.31
N CYS A 107 -21.52 11.57 2.48
CA CYS A 107 -20.54 11.90 1.46
C CYS A 107 -21.09 12.89 0.41
N TYR A 108 -22.33 12.71 -0.02
CA TYR A 108 -22.96 13.63 -0.97
C TYR A 108 -23.15 15.02 -0.33
N ASP A 109 -23.61 15.08 0.92
CA ASP A 109 -23.83 16.33 1.64
C ASP A 109 -22.51 17.07 1.89
N ALA A 110 -21.43 16.35 2.21
CA ALA A 110 -20.08 16.88 2.32
C ALA A 110 -19.56 17.43 0.98
N ALA A 111 -19.73 16.67 -0.11
CA ALA A 111 -19.34 17.10 -1.45
C ALA A 111 -20.11 18.36 -1.90
N VAL A 112 -21.41 18.42 -1.60
CA VAL A 112 -22.24 19.60 -1.84
C VAL A 112 -21.79 20.80 -1.02
N ASP A 113 -21.45 20.64 0.27
CA ASP A 113 -20.93 21.72 1.09
C ASP A 113 -19.61 22.27 0.53
N LEU A 114 -18.68 21.37 0.16
CA LEU A 114 -17.39 21.72 -0.44
C LEU A 114 -17.57 22.50 -1.76
N ALA A 115 -18.42 22.00 -2.66
CA ALA A 115 -18.66 22.65 -3.95
C ALA A 115 -19.39 23.98 -3.78
N LYS A 116 -20.51 23.98 -3.05
CA LYS A 116 -21.44 25.10 -3.01
C LYS A 116 -21.06 26.18 -1.99
N ASN A 117 -20.66 25.79 -0.80
CA ASN A 117 -20.45 26.72 0.32
C ASN A 117 -18.97 27.06 0.50
N LYS A 118 -18.08 26.07 0.39
CA LYS A 118 -16.62 26.28 0.49
C LYS A 118 -15.99 26.77 -0.81
N LYS A 119 -16.69 26.58 -1.94
CA LYS A 119 -16.27 26.98 -3.28
C LYS A 119 -15.00 26.25 -3.73
N CYS A 120 -14.90 24.96 -3.43
CA CYS A 120 -13.83 24.11 -3.93
C CYS A 120 -13.94 23.94 -5.46
N ASN A 121 -12.82 24.04 -6.15
CA ASN A 121 -12.68 23.75 -7.58
C ASN A 121 -12.50 22.25 -7.83
N VAL A 122 -11.89 21.55 -6.88
CA VAL A 122 -11.64 20.11 -6.90
C VAL A 122 -12.13 19.51 -5.59
N ILE A 123 -12.80 18.36 -5.66
CA ILE A 123 -13.22 17.57 -4.51
C ILE A 123 -12.71 16.15 -4.70
N PHE A 124 -11.99 15.64 -3.72
CA PHE A 124 -11.49 14.28 -3.69
C PHE A 124 -12.18 13.49 -2.57
N ALA A 125 -12.56 12.23 -2.81
CA ALA A 125 -13.02 11.30 -1.79
C ALA A 125 -12.20 10.01 -1.81
N ASP A 126 -11.81 9.50 -0.63
CA ASP A 126 -10.79 8.46 -0.49
C ASP A 126 -11.32 7.03 -0.30
N SER A 127 -12.62 6.84 -0.05
CA SER A 127 -13.20 5.52 0.23
C SER A 127 -14.02 4.96 -0.91
N PHE A 128 -13.90 3.65 -1.16
CA PHE A 128 -14.61 2.95 -2.23
C PHE A 128 -16.13 3.23 -2.21
N GLY A 129 -16.78 3.13 -1.05
CA GLY A 129 -18.22 3.35 -0.90
C GLY A 129 -18.69 4.80 -1.09
N HIS A 130 -17.79 5.77 -1.19
CA HIS A 130 -18.14 7.17 -1.50
C HIS A 130 -18.49 7.40 -2.97
N GLU A 131 -18.15 6.48 -3.87
CA GLU A 131 -18.21 6.70 -5.32
C GLU A 131 -19.59 7.18 -5.81
N SER A 132 -20.65 6.48 -5.41
CA SER A 132 -22.02 6.77 -5.88
C SER A 132 -22.54 8.13 -5.41
N ASN A 133 -22.20 8.52 -4.18
CA ASN A 133 -22.53 9.81 -3.61
C ASN A 133 -21.75 10.94 -4.30
N LEU A 134 -20.46 10.71 -4.57
CA LEU A 134 -19.62 11.68 -5.27
C LEU A 134 -20.06 11.89 -6.73
N LEU A 135 -20.39 10.81 -7.44
CA LEU A 135 -20.93 10.86 -8.81
C LEU A 135 -22.25 11.64 -8.87
N LYS A 136 -23.12 11.48 -7.88
CA LYS A 136 -24.36 12.26 -7.79
C LYS A 136 -24.07 13.75 -7.68
N ALA A 137 -23.12 14.16 -6.82
CA ALA A 137 -22.70 15.55 -6.72
C ALA A 137 -22.06 16.05 -8.03
N ALA A 138 -21.24 15.24 -8.70
CA ALA A 138 -20.61 15.60 -9.97
C ALA A 138 -21.61 16.01 -11.05
N LYS A 139 -22.76 15.32 -11.13
CA LYS A 139 -23.86 15.63 -12.05
C LYS A 139 -24.55 16.97 -11.76
N GLU A 140 -24.55 17.41 -10.51
CA GLU A 140 -25.21 18.65 -10.07
C GLU A 140 -24.29 19.88 -10.14
N TYR A 141 -22.98 19.69 -10.09
CA TYR A 141 -21.97 20.75 -10.05
C TYR A 141 -20.93 20.61 -11.18
N PRO A 142 -21.32 20.83 -12.45
CA PRO A 142 -20.46 20.56 -13.61
C PRO A 142 -19.18 21.40 -13.70
N ASP A 143 -19.11 22.51 -12.95
CA ASP A 143 -17.95 23.41 -12.92
C ASP A 143 -16.87 22.98 -11.89
N VAL A 144 -17.15 21.96 -11.08
CA VAL A 144 -16.24 21.42 -10.05
C VAL A 144 -15.73 20.05 -10.50
N GLN A 145 -14.44 19.77 -10.33
CA GLN A 145 -13.86 18.46 -10.59
C GLN A 145 -14.07 17.53 -9.39
N PHE A 146 -14.53 16.31 -9.64
CA PHE A 146 -14.77 15.28 -8.63
C PHE A 146 -13.86 14.09 -8.90
N CYS A 147 -12.98 13.79 -7.96
CA CYS A 147 -11.99 12.72 -8.05
C CYS A 147 -12.25 11.70 -6.94
N HIS A 148 -12.14 10.42 -7.27
CA HIS A 148 -12.45 9.34 -6.35
C HIS A 148 -11.36 8.27 -6.35
N ALA A 149 -10.85 7.92 -5.18
CA ALA A 149 -9.91 6.82 -5.03
C ALA A 149 -10.62 5.48 -5.23
N THR A 150 -9.97 4.53 -5.92
CA THR A 150 -10.39 3.11 -6.04
C THR A 150 -11.72 2.85 -6.76
N GLY A 151 -12.40 3.89 -7.23
CA GLY A 151 -13.67 3.75 -7.95
C GLY A 151 -13.56 3.05 -9.30
N THR A 152 -14.72 2.64 -9.80
CA THR A 152 -14.86 1.74 -10.94
C THR A 152 -15.77 2.28 -12.05
N SER A 153 -16.42 3.42 -11.83
CA SER A 153 -17.56 3.88 -12.65
C SER A 153 -17.28 5.11 -13.50
N ALA A 154 -16.13 5.79 -13.39
CA ALA A 154 -15.90 7.06 -14.07
C ALA A 154 -16.05 6.96 -15.60
N LYS A 155 -15.50 5.89 -16.19
CA LYS A 155 -15.62 5.63 -17.64
C LYS A 155 -17.06 5.38 -18.08
N THR A 156 -17.80 4.55 -17.33
CA THR A 156 -19.16 4.14 -17.69
C THR A 156 -20.20 5.20 -17.35
N ALA A 157 -19.91 6.08 -16.38
CA ALA A 157 -20.79 7.16 -15.96
C ALA A 157 -20.98 8.25 -17.02
N GLY A 158 -20.00 8.46 -17.91
CA GLY A 158 -20.06 9.48 -18.96
C GLY A 158 -20.15 10.92 -18.44
N VAL A 159 -19.66 11.16 -17.21
CA VAL A 159 -19.68 12.48 -16.54
C VAL A 159 -18.29 13.10 -16.64
N LYS A 160 -18.15 14.19 -17.42
CA LYS A 160 -16.85 14.77 -17.80
C LYS A 160 -15.99 15.25 -16.61
N ASN A 161 -16.63 15.68 -15.52
CA ASN A 161 -15.97 16.20 -14.33
C ASN A 161 -15.86 15.14 -13.21
N PHE A 162 -15.98 13.85 -13.54
CA PHE A 162 -15.89 12.75 -12.59
C PHE A 162 -14.78 11.78 -13.00
N HIS A 163 -13.85 11.52 -12.08
CA HIS A 163 -12.59 10.83 -12.35
C HIS A 163 -12.31 9.78 -11.27
N ASN A 164 -11.79 8.62 -11.66
CA ASN A 164 -11.26 7.62 -10.73
C ASN A 164 -9.74 7.58 -10.76
N ALA A 165 -9.13 7.36 -9.61
CA ALA A 165 -7.69 7.27 -9.47
C ALA A 165 -7.29 6.08 -8.61
N PHE A 166 -6.23 5.41 -9.04
CA PHE A 166 -5.56 4.37 -8.27
C PHE A 166 -4.08 4.32 -8.61
N ALA A 167 -3.33 3.45 -7.95
CA ALA A 167 -1.95 3.18 -8.30
C ALA A 167 -1.73 1.69 -8.52
N ALA A 168 -0.70 1.37 -9.31
CA ALA A 168 -0.14 0.04 -9.51
C ALA A 168 0.54 -0.49 -8.23
N ILE A 169 -0.16 -0.40 -7.10
CA ILE A 169 0.35 -0.76 -5.78
C ILE A 169 0.74 -2.23 -5.68
N TYR A 170 0.19 -3.07 -6.56
CA TYR A 170 0.63 -4.44 -6.75
C TYR A 170 2.13 -4.53 -7.06
N GLU A 171 2.74 -3.58 -7.77
CA GLU A 171 4.20 -3.56 -7.97
C GLU A 171 4.93 -3.42 -6.63
N GLY A 172 4.51 -2.48 -5.79
CA GLY A 172 5.07 -2.27 -4.46
C GLY A 172 4.83 -3.45 -3.52
N ARG A 173 3.66 -4.11 -3.63
CA ARG A 173 3.34 -5.32 -2.88
C ARG A 173 4.23 -6.49 -3.27
N TYR A 174 4.55 -6.65 -4.56
CA TYR A 174 5.45 -7.68 -5.05
C TYR A 174 6.84 -7.48 -4.48
N VAL A 175 7.37 -6.25 -4.56
CA VAL A 175 8.69 -5.90 -4.00
C VAL A 175 8.72 -6.13 -2.48
N ALA A 176 7.67 -5.74 -1.75
CA ALA A 176 7.56 -6.05 -0.33
C ALA A 176 7.50 -7.57 -0.05
N GLY A 177 6.88 -8.34 -0.96
CA GLY A 177 6.87 -9.80 -0.96
C GLY A 177 8.25 -10.41 -1.11
N VAL A 178 9.10 -9.87 -1.98
CA VAL A 178 10.50 -10.29 -2.14
C VAL A 178 11.25 -10.23 -0.79
N ALA A 179 11.07 -9.15 -0.02
CA ALA A 179 11.64 -9.04 1.32
C ALA A 179 11.12 -10.13 2.29
N ALA A 180 9.82 -10.46 2.21
CA ALA A 180 9.25 -11.56 2.99
C ALA A 180 9.84 -12.92 2.58
N GLY A 181 10.03 -13.17 1.29
CA GLY A 181 10.67 -14.39 0.77
C GLY A 181 12.13 -14.53 1.24
N ILE A 182 12.88 -13.43 1.26
CA ILE A 182 14.24 -13.38 1.84
C ILE A 182 14.18 -13.78 3.32
N LYS A 183 13.25 -13.19 4.09
CA LYS A 183 13.10 -13.51 5.51
C LYS A 183 12.73 -14.98 5.75
N LEU A 184 11.86 -15.56 4.93
CA LEU A 184 11.52 -16.99 5.02
C LEU A 184 12.75 -17.87 4.79
N ASN A 185 13.53 -17.61 3.73
CA ASN A 185 14.77 -18.35 3.46
C ASN A 185 15.81 -18.18 4.56
N GLU A 186 15.93 -16.99 5.14
CA GLU A 186 16.78 -16.74 6.31
C GLU A 186 16.37 -17.65 7.49
N MET A 187 15.08 -17.68 7.83
CA MET A 187 14.58 -18.54 8.91
C MET A 187 14.77 -20.03 8.63
N ILE A 188 14.64 -20.47 7.37
CA ILE A 188 14.93 -21.84 6.95
C ILE A 188 16.41 -22.17 7.13
N LYS A 189 17.30 -21.31 6.64
CA LYS A 189 18.76 -21.48 6.72
C LYS A 189 19.25 -21.52 8.16
N GLU A 190 18.62 -20.74 9.04
CA GLU A 190 18.89 -20.73 10.48
C GLU A 190 18.29 -21.93 11.23
N GLY A 191 17.47 -22.75 10.57
CA GLY A 191 16.80 -23.89 11.19
C GLY A 191 15.66 -23.51 12.15
N LYS A 192 15.14 -22.28 12.05
CA LYS A 192 13.99 -21.82 12.84
C LYS A 192 12.67 -22.41 12.33
N ILE A 193 12.58 -22.62 11.02
CA ILE A 193 11.45 -23.27 10.34
C ILE A 193 11.99 -24.24 9.28
N THR A 194 11.17 -25.19 8.84
CA THR A 194 11.43 -26.01 7.64
C THR A 194 10.75 -25.40 6.41
N ALA A 195 11.09 -25.89 5.21
CA ALA A 195 10.53 -25.38 3.96
C ALA A 195 9.00 -25.53 3.89
N ASP A 196 8.45 -26.62 4.40
CA ASP A 196 6.99 -26.89 4.51
C ASP A 196 6.30 -26.04 5.57
N GLN A 197 7.06 -25.38 6.45
CA GLN A 197 6.57 -24.43 7.44
C GLN A 197 6.63 -22.97 6.96
N ALA A 198 7.04 -22.71 5.71
CA ALA A 198 7.05 -21.39 5.09
C ALA A 198 5.63 -20.93 4.72
N VAL A 199 4.76 -20.82 5.72
CA VAL A 199 3.36 -20.40 5.57
C VAL A 199 3.24 -18.93 5.93
N ILE A 200 2.86 -18.10 4.96
CA ILE A 200 2.57 -16.68 5.11
C ILE A 200 1.12 -16.52 5.53
N GLY A 201 0.85 -15.64 6.48
CA GLY A 201 -0.50 -15.20 6.82
C GLY A 201 -0.82 -13.85 6.19
N TYR A 202 -2.05 -13.67 5.74
CA TYR A 202 -2.54 -12.40 5.23
C TYR A 202 -3.86 -12.02 5.89
N VAL A 203 -3.91 -10.83 6.49
CA VAL A 203 -5.18 -10.26 7.00
C VAL A 203 -5.76 -9.36 5.92
N GLY A 204 -6.90 -9.74 5.35
CA GLY A 204 -7.63 -8.91 4.37
C GLY A 204 -8.84 -8.22 5.01
N ALA A 205 -9.23 -7.06 4.49
CA ALA A 205 -10.49 -6.44 4.89
C ALA A 205 -11.70 -7.17 4.26
N PHE A 206 -11.80 -7.11 2.93
CA PHE A 206 -12.91 -7.65 2.14
C PHE A 206 -12.40 -8.52 1.00
N THR A 207 -13.26 -9.32 0.37
CA THR A 207 -12.89 -10.15 -0.80
C THR A 207 -12.97 -9.37 -2.11
N TYR A 208 -12.59 -8.09 -2.09
CA TYR A 208 -12.57 -7.24 -3.28
C TYR A 208 -11.32 -7.49 -4.12
N ALA A 209 -11.39 -7.16 -5.41
CA ALA A 209 -10.27 -7.30 -6.35
C ALA A 209 -9.01 -6.57 -5.86
N GLU A 210 -9.13 -5.41 -5.22
CA GLU A 210 -7.99 -4.70 -4.61
C GLU A 210 -7.25 -5.53 -3.53
N VAL A 211 -8.01 -6.23 -2.69
CA VAL A 211 -7.43 -7.07 -1.65
C VAL A 211 -6.81 -8.33 -2.27
N ILE A 212 -7.50 -8.93 -3.24
CA ILE A 212 -7.04 -10.14 -3.93
C ILE A 212 -5.79 -9.88 -4.77
N SER A 213 -5.75 -8.78 -5.53
CA SER A 213 -4.57 -8.29 -6.24
C SER A 213 -3.41 -8.07 -5.27
N GLY A 214 -3.62 -7.32 -4.19
CA GLY A 214 -2.59 -6.99 -3.22
C GLY A 214 -2.00 -8.21 -2.51
N MET A 215 -2.83 -9.16 -2.09
CA MET A 215 -2.35 -10.39 -1.43
C MET A 215 -1.66 -11.33 -2.41
N THR A 216 -2.16 -11.42 -3.65
CA THR A 216 -1.60 -12.28 -4.68
C THR A 216 -0.23 -11.77 -5.11
N SER A 217 -0.12 -10.46 -5.36
CA SER A 217 1.16 -9.84 -5.68
C SER A 217 2.19 -10.06 -4.57
N PHE A 218 1.82 -9.83 -3.30
CA PHE A 218 2.71 -10.07 -2.17
C PHE A 218 3.15 -11.54 -2.08
N TYR A 219 2.22 -12.48 -2.30
CA TYR A 219 2.52 -13.91 -2.36
C TYR A 219 3.52 -14.25 -3.46
N LEU A 220 3.30 -13.75 -4.68
CA LEU A 220 4.17 -14.00 -5.83
C LEU A 220 5.57 -13.44 -5.61
N GLY A 221 5.68 -12.25 -5.02
CA GLY A 221 6.95 -11.66 -4.61
C GLY A 221 7.70 -12.58 -3.64
N ALA A 222 7.03 -13.07 -2.60
CA ALA A 222 7.64 -13.98 -1.63
C ALA A 222 8.05 -15.33 -2.25
N LYS A 223 7.19 -15.89 -3.09
CA LYS A 223 7.41 -17.17 -3.78
C LYS A 223 8.58 -17.11 -4.77
N SER A 224 8.82 -15.96 -5.40
CA SER A 224 9.94 -15.77 -6.32
C SER A 224 11.31 -16.00 -5.66
N VAL A 225 11.41 -15.72 -4.35
CA VAL A 225 12.62 -15.94 -3.56
C VAL A 225 12.56 -17.23 -2.75
N CYS A 226 11.40 -17.55 -2.18
CA CYS A 226 11.16 -18.74 -1.37
C CYS A 226 10.11 -19.64 -2.06
N PRO A 227 10.50 -20.57 -2.96
CA PRO A 227 9.56 -21.37 -3.73
C PRO A 227 8.64 -22.27 -2.91
N SER A 228 8.99 -22.57 -1.66
CA SER A 228 8.16 -23.36 -0.75
C SER A 228 7.08 -22.54 -0.04
N ALA A 229 7.05 -21.21 -0.25
CA ALA A 229 6.07 -20.34 0.36
C ALA A 229 4.64 -20.72 -0.05
N THR A 230 3.75 -20.75 0.94
CA THR A 230 2.29 -20.82 0.77
C THR A 230 1.64 -19.68 1.55
N MET A 231 0.39 -19.35 1.25
CA MET A 231 -0.33 -18.29 1.95
C MET A 231 -1.66 -18.76 2.50
N LYS A 232 -2.03 -18.26 3.68
CA LYS A 232 -3.36 -18.38 4.26
C LYS A 232 -3.93 -17.00 4.54
N VAL A 233 -5.21 -16.81 4.22
CA VAL A 233 -5.86 -15.50 4.29
C VAL A 233 -7.04 -15.55 5.25
N ARG A 234 -7.16 -14.54 6.10
CA ARG A 234 -8.36 -14.30 6.93
C ARG A 234 -8.89 -12.90 6.66
N TYR A 235 -10.18 -12.82 6.34
CA TYR A 235 -10.88 -11.56 6.11
C TYR A 235 -11.59 -11.09 7.38
N THR A 236 -11.57 -9.78 7.64
CA THR A 236 -12.19 -9.15 8.82
C THR A 236 -13.61 -8.67 8.54
N GLY A 237 -13.93 -8.34 7.29
CA GLY A 237 -15.17 -7.64 6.93
C GLY A 237 -15.18 -6.17 7.31
N SER A 238 -14.02 -5.57 7.56
CA SER A 238 -13.87 -4.16 7.91
C SER A 238 -12.52 -3.63 7.41
N TRP A 239 -12.53 -2.45 6.80
CA TRP A 239 -11.31 -1.71 6.47
C TRP A 239 -10.56 -1.30 7.73
N TYR A 240 -11.27 -0.88 8.78
CA TYR A 240 -10.68 -0.38 10.02
C TYR A 240 -11.38 -0.97 11.26
N ASP A 241 -10.79 -2.01 11.83
CA ASP A 241 -11.13 -2.52 13.16
C ASP A 241 -9.89 -3.19 13.78
N GLN A 242 -9.29 -2.50 14.76
CA GLN A 242 -8.05 -2.95 15.38
C GLN A 242 -8.20 -4.28 16.12
N ALA A 243 -9.35 -4.53 16.75
CA ALA A 243 -9.57 -5.76 17.50
C ALA A 243 -9.71 -6.95 16.55
N LEU A 244 -10.54 -6.81 15.50
CA LEU A 244 -10.73 -7.86 14.49
C LEU A 244 -9.43 -8.14 13.72
N GLU A 245 -8.67 -7.11 13.36
CA GLU A 245 -7.39 -7.28 12.66
C GLU A 245 -6.36 -8.01 13.55
N GLN A 246 -6.28 -7.63 14.83
CA GLN A 246 -5.40 -8.29 15.79
C GLN A 246 -5.81 -9.76 16.05
N GLU A 247 -7.12 -10.04 16.15
CA GLU A 247 -7.65 -11.40 16.30
C GLU A 247 -7.35 -12.27 15.07
N ALA A 248 -7.55 -11.73 13.88
CA ALA A 248 -7.27 -12.43 12.62
C ALA A 248 -5.77 -12.77 12.50
N ALA A 249 -4.88 -11.81 12.76
CA ALA A 249 -3.44 -12.03 12.76
C ALA A 249 -3.01 -13.05 13.83
N THR A 250 -3.55 -12.94 15.05
CA THR A 250 -3.28 -13.91 16.12
C THR A 250 -3.73 -15.32 15.73
N SER A 251 -4.89 -15.46 15.09
CA SER A 251 -5.40 -16.75 14.60
C SER A 251 -4.52 -17.33 13.50
N LEU A 252 -4.06 -16.51 12.54
CA LEU A 252 -3.12 -16.94 11.50
C LEU A 252 -1.82 -17.48 12.11
N ILE A 253 -1.29 -16.82 13.13
CA ILE A 253 -0.07 -17.25 13.84
C ILE A 253 -0.31 -18.53 14.62
N GLU A 254 -1.30 -18.54 15.51
CA GLU A 254 -1.46 -19.60 16.52
C GLU A 254 -2.16 -20.84 16.00
N GLN A 255 -3.21 -20.66 15.19
CA GLN A 255 -4.04 -21.75 14.70
C GLN A 255 -3.55 -22.23 13.35
N ASP A 256 -3.26 -21.30 12.45
CA ASP A 256 -2.92 -21.63 11.06
C ASP A 256 -1.42 -21.83 10.83
N LYS A 257 -0.60 -21.57 11.85
CA LYS A 257 0.86 -21.76 11.87
C LYS A 257 1.59 -20.89 10.86
N CYS A 258 1.09 -19.68 10.62
CA CYS A 258 1.77 -18.71 9.79
C CYS A 258 2.99 -18.14 10.52
N VAL A 259 4.12 -18.05 9.82
CA VAL A 259 5.42 -17.65 10.38
C VAL A 259 5.86 -16.25 9.95
N LEU A 260 5.06 -15.59 9.11
CA LEU A 260 5.20 -14.21 8.67
C LEU A 260 3.82 -13.68 8.31
N ILE A 261 3.48 -12.45 8.69
CA ILE A 261 2.16 -11.85 8.42
C ILE A 261 2.28 -10.61 7.54
N SER A 262 1.34 -10.45 6.60
CA SER A 262 1.06 -9.17 5.94
C SER A 262 -0.41 -8.81 6.10
N GLN A 263 -0.77 -7.57 5.78
CA GLN A 263 -2.15 -7.10 5.84
C GLN A 263 -2.56 -6.25 4.63
N HIS A 264 -3.88 -6.17 4.46
CA HIS A 264 -4.61 -5.14 3.70
C HIS A 264 -5.82 -4.69 4.53
N ALA A 265 -5.52 -3.96 5.58
CA ALA A 265 -6.44 -3.32 6.51
C ALA A 265 -5.77 -2.05 7.06
N ASP A 266 -6.56 -1.15 7.63
CA ASP A 266 -6.14 0.24 7.81
C ASP A 266 -5.71 0.57 9.25
N SER A 267 -5.56 -0.45 10.11
CA SER A 267 -5.22 -0.26 11.53
C SER A 267 -3.84 -0.83 11.90
N LEU A 268 -3.51 -0.78 13.20
CA LEU A 268 -2.29 -1.34 13.77
C LEU A 268 -2.51 -2.73 14.39
N GLY A 269 -3.63 -3.39 14.13
CA GLY A 269 -4.00 -4.66 14.77
C GLY A 269 -3.05 -5.81 14.40
N ALA A 270 -2.80 -6.05 13.12
CA ALA A 270 -1.88 -7.10 12.68
C ALA A 270 -0.43 -6.86 13.11
N PRO A 271 0.19 -5.67 12.92
CA PRO A 271 1.56 -5.44 13.37
C PRO A 271 1.70 -5.56 14.89
N THR A 272 0.69 -5.14 15.66
CA THR A 272 0.67 -5.33 17.12
C THR A 272 0.63 -6.82 17.51
N ALA A 273 -0.21 -7.63 16.85
CA ALA A 273 -0.24 -9.08 17.07
C ALA A 273 1.12 -9.71 16.78
N CYS A 274 1.76 -9.30 15.69
CA CYS A 274 3.07 -9.78 15.27
C CYS A 274 4.14 -9.48 16.31
N GLU A 275 4.21 -8.23 16.78
CA GLU A 275 5.15 -7.80 17.82
C GLU A 275 4.97 -8.59 19.12
N LEU A 276 3.72 -8.77 19.57
CA LEU A 276 3.40 -9.53 20.78
C LEU A 276 3.79 -11.02 20.67
N LYS A 277 3.80 -11.57 19.45
CA LYS A 277 4.14 -12.98 19.17
C LYS A 277 5.57 -13.18 18.67
N GLY A 278 6.32 -12.11 18.40
CA GLY A 278 7.65 -12.18 17.79
C GLY A 278 7.65 -12.75 16.37
N VAL A 279 6.56 -12.56 15.63
CA VAL A 279 6.42 -13.02 14.23
C VAL A 279 6.73 -11.87 13.28
N PRO A 280 7.61 -12.02 12.27
CA PRO A 280 7.89 -10.94 11.33
C PRO A 280 6.65 -10.49 10.55
N ASN A 281 6.60 -9.21 10.20
CA ASN A 281 5.52 -8.64 9.39
C ASN A 281 5.99 -7.68 8.30
N VAL A 282 5.22 -7.64 7.22
CA VAL A 282 5.29 -6.63 6.15
C VAL A 282 3.98 -5.84 6.20
N SER A 283 4.06 -4.51 6.12
CA SER A 283 2.87 -3.67 6.27
C SER A 283 2.43 -2.99 4.97
N TYR A 284 1.27 -2.35 5.03
CA TYR A 284 0.68 -1.54 3.98
C TYR A 284 0.31 -0.14 4.47
N ASN A 285 0.05 0.79 3.54
CA ASN A 285 -0.40 2.17 3.73
C ASN A 285 0.62 3.10 4.41
N GLY A 286 1.55 2.55 5.17
CA GLY A 286 2.66 3.27 5.75
C GLY A 286 3.49 2.39 6.68
N SER A 287 4.62 2.95 7.10
CA SER A 287 5.50 2.27 8.04
C SER A 287 4.78 2.02 9.37
N THR A 288 4.74 0.75 9.78
CA THR A 288 4.23 0.33 11.10
C THR A 288 5.37 0.01 12.06
N TYR A 289 6.59 0.48 11.76
CA TYR A 289 7.79 0.23 12.57
C TYR A 289 7.56 0.50 14.06
N GLU A 290 6.88 1.60 14.42
CA GLU A 290 6.63 1.93 15.83
C GLU A 290 5.76 0.89 16.55
N ALA A 291 4.80 0.27 15.85
CA ALA A 291 3.94 -0.78 16.40
C ALA A 291 4.62 -2.16 16.40
N GLY A 292 5.64 -2.37 15.56
CA GLY A 292 6.32 -3.65 15.37
C GLY A 292 7.84 -3.53 15.32
N LYS A 293 8.49 -2.81 16.24
CA LYS A 293 9.92 -2.48 16.14
C LYS A 293 10.84 -3.69 15.98
N ASN A 294 10.44 -4.83 16.53
CA ASN A 294 11.24 -6.06 16.50
C ASN A 294 10.73 -7.07 15.46
N THR A 295 9.70 -6.72 14.69
CA THR A 295 9.02 -7.65 13.77
C THR A 295 8.74 -7.07 12.39
N PHE A 296 8.61 -5.76 12.27
CA PHE A 296 8.42 -5.04 11.01
C PHE A 296 9.63 -5.24 10.09
N ILE A 297 9.38 -5.54 8.81
CA ILE A 297 10.41 -5.70 7.77
C ILE A 297 10.44 -4.47 6.88
N VAL A 298 9.34 -4.18 6.19
CA VAL A 298 9.18 -3.11 5.19
C VAL A 298 7.70 -2.82 4.99
N SER A 299 7.38 -1.65 4.43
CA SER A 299 6.03 -1.26 4.06
C SER A 299 5.97 -0.80 2.61
N SER A 300 4.91 -1.18 1.89
CA SER A 300 4.51 -0.49 0.66
C SER A 300 3.34 0.45 0.91
N ALA A 301 3.27 1.53 0.14
CA ALA A 301 2.15 2.47 0.20
C ALA A 301 1.91 3.11 -1.16
N ILE A 302 0.67 3.54 -1.39
CA ILE A 302 0.36 4.47 -2.47
C ILE A 302 0.85 5.85 -2.06
N ASN A 303 1.51 6.56 -2.95
CA ASN A 303 1.80 7.98 -2.79
C ASN A 303 0.81 8.78 -3.63
N TRP A 304 -0.15 9.42 -2.98
CA TRP A 304 -1.21 10.20 -3.63
C TRP A 304 -0.76 11.60 -4.06
N ALA A 305 0.42 12.07 -3.61
CA ALA A 305 0.87 13.42 -3.86
C ALA A 305 1.06 13.74 -5.36
N PRO A 306 1.62 12.84 -6.21
CA PRO A 306 1.64 13.04 -7.66
C PRO A 306 0.24 13.22 -8.28
N TYR A 307 -0.76 12.49 -7.80
CA TYR A 307 -2.13 12.64 -8.30
C TYR A 307 -2.76 13.95 -7.84
N PHE A 308 -2.60 14.33 -6.57
CA PHE A 308 -3.05 15.63 -6.08
C PHE A 308 -2.41 16.79 -6.84
N GLN A 309 -1.10 16.70 -7.14
CA GLN A 309 -0.43 17.67 -7.98
C GLN A 309 -1.07 17.73 -9.38
N LEU A 310 -1.28 16.58 -10.02
CA LEU A 310 -1.88 16.49 -11.36
C LEU A 310 -3.27 17.16 -11.41
N ILE A 311 -4.18 16.83 -10.49
CA ILE A 311 -5.54 17.37 -10.53
C ILE A 311 -5.59 18.86 -10.21
N ILE A 312 -4.71 19.36 -9.33
CA ILE A 312 -4.60 20.79 -9.05
C ILE A 312 -4.06 21.52 -10.30
N GLU A 313 -2.96 21.05 -10.86
CA GLU A 313 -2.34 21.69 -12.02
C GLU A 313 -3.27 21.73 -13.23
N ASN A 314 -3.90 20.59 -13.57
CA ASN A 314 -4.77 20.51 -14.73
C ASN A 314 -6.00 21.39 -14.54
N THR A 315 -6.58 21.41 -13.33
CA THR A 315 -7.71 22.31 -13.03
C THR A 315 -7.32 23.79 -13.15
N VAL A 316 -6.14 24.18 -12.62
CA VAL A 316 -5.64 25.56 -12.71
C VAL A 316 -5.38 25.99 -14.16
N LYS A 317 -4.83 25.09 -14.98
CA LYS A 317 -4.55 25.36 -16.40
C LYS A 317 -5.79 25.25 -17.31
N GLY A 318 -6.87 24.66 -16.83
CA GLY A 318 -8.03 24.30 -17.65
C GLY A 318 -7.75 23.11 -18.59
N GLU A 319 -6.78 22.26 -18.23
CA GLU A 319 -6.42 21.03 -18.92
C GLU A 319 -7.29 19.86 -18.43
N GLU A 320 -7.34 18.80 -19.22
CA GLU A 320 -8.14 17.60 -18.92
C GLU A 320 -7.50 16.78 -17.80
N ILE A 321 -8.31 16.37 -16.82
CA ILE A 321 -7.94 15.32 -15.86
C ILE A 321 -8.31 13.98 -16.49
N PRO A 322 -7.42 12.96 -16.48
CA PRO A 322 -7.76 11.64 -16.99
C PRO A 322 -8.98 11.05 -16.27
N THR A 323 -9.93 10.52 -17.04
CA THR A 323 -11.14 9.86 -16.49
C THR A 323 -10.77 8.71 -15.56
N ASN A 324 -9.75 7.93 -15.95
CA ASN A 324 -9.08 6.96 -15.10
C ASN A 324 -7.61 7.32 -15.07
N TRP A 325 -7.04 7.40 -13.88
CA TRP A 325 -5.61 7.59 -13.70
C TRP A 325 -5.00 6.40 -12.95
N VAL A 326 -3.90 5.86 -13.48
CA VAL A 326 -3.10 4.82 -12.83
C VAL A 326 -1.68 5.35 -12.58
N GLY A 327 -1.34 5.57 -11.33
CA GLY A 327 0.03 5.88 -10.92
C GLY A 327 0.90 4.63 -10.83
N THR A 328 2.20 4.74 -11.10
CA THR A 328 3.18 3.63 -11.04
C THR A 328 4.36 3.97 -10.13
N ILE A 329 5.33 3.06 -10.00
CA ILE A 329 6.62 3.38 -9.40
C ILE A 329 7.30 4.56 -10.13
N ALA A 330 7.24 4.57 -11.46
CA ALA A 330 7.89 5.61 -12.28
C ALA A 330 7.28 7.01 -12.07
N THR A 331 5.97 7.10 -11.79
CA THR A 331 5.31 8.37 -11.42
C THR A 331 5.45 8.71 -9.94
N ASN A 332 6.27 7.95 -9.19
CA ASN A 332 6.42 8.01 -7.74
C ASN A 332 5.08 7.85 -6.97
N SER A 333 4.12 7.16 -7.57
CA SER A 333 2.80 6.91 -6.98
C SER A 333 2.74 5.61 -6.18
N VAL A 334 3.80 4.81 -6.25
CA VAL A 334 4.04 3.65 -5.41
C VAL A 334 5.38 3.85 -4.71
N VAL A 335 5.37 3.72 -3.39
CA VAL A 335 6.55 3.94 -2.54
C VAL A 335 6.79 2.77 -1.60
N LEU A 336 8.02 2.65 -1.12
CA LEU A 336 8.46 1.57 -0.26
C LEU A 336 9.34 2.14 0.85
N SER A 337 8.96 1.89 2.09
CA SER A 337 9.69 2.40 3.26
C SER A 337 11.10 1.81 3.35
N GLY A 338 11.88 2.30 4.30
CA GLY A 338 13.13 1.65 4.69
C GLY A 338 12.90 0.23 5.21
N VAL A 339 13.90 -0.62 4.98
CA VAL A 339 13.98 -2.00 5.50
C VAL A 339 14.54 -1.99 6.93
N ASN A 340 13.88 -2.68 7.85
CA ASN A 340 14.36 -2.89 9.21
C ASN A 340 15.44 -3.97 9.27
N GLN A 341 16.67 -3.53 9.45
CA GLN A 341 17.86 -4.37 9.38
C GLN A 341 18.08 -5.22 10.65
N ASP A 342 17.27 -4.99 11.69
CA ASP A 342 17.23 -5.82 12.89
C ASP A 342 16.37 -7.09 12.70
N VAL A 343 15.51 -7.12 11.68
CA VAL A 343 14.55 -8.19 11.44
C VAL A 343 14.92 -9.05 10.24
N VAL A 344 15.50 -8.48 9.19
CA VAL A 344 15.97 -9.19 7.99
C VAL A 344 17.37 -8.72 7.61
N ASP A 345 18.13 -9.52 6.87
CA ASP A 345 19.43 -9.09 6.32
C ASP A 345 19.29 -7.85 5.41
N GLY A 346 19.50 -6.67 6.02
CA GLY A 346 19.13 -5.38 5.43
C GLY A 346 19.84 -5.01 4.14
N GLU A 347 21.17 -5.14 4.08
CA GLU A 347 21.95 -4.71 2.91
C GLU A 347 21.64 -5.57 1.67
N SER A 348 21.60 -6.89 1.83
CA SER A 348 21.28 -7.81 0.75
C SER A 348 19.81 -7.69 0.32
N THR A 349 18.91 -7.47 1.28
CA THR A 349 17.50 -7.20 0.99
C THR A 349 17.35 -5.95 0.14
N VAL A 350 17.86 -4.79 0.58
CA VAL A 350 17.74 -3.54 -0.17
C VAL A 350 18.31 -3.66 -1.59
N ALA A 351 19.45 -4.34 -1.76
CA ALA A 351 20.03 -4.57 -3.08
C ALA A 351 19.12 -5.40 -4.00
N GLU A 352 18.52 -6.48 -3.50
CA GLU A 352 17.60 -7.29 -4.30
C GLU A 352 16.29 -6.56 -4.60
N LEU A 353 15.77 -5.78 -3.64
CA LEU A 353 14.58 -4.95 -3.87
C LEU A 353 14.80 -3.95 -5.00
N ASN A 354 15.93 -3.23 -4.99
CA ASN A 354 16.27 -2.28 -6.06
C ASN A 354 16.39 -2.97 -7.43
N LYS A 355 16.97 -4.16 -7.50
CA LYS A 355 17.05 -4.93 -8.74
C LYS A 355 15.66 -5.30 -9.28
N VAL A 356 14.74 -5.72 -8.41
CA VAL A 356 13.35 -6.04 -8.81
C VAL A 356 12.62 -4.78 -9.28
N ILE A 357 12.84 -3.64 -8.61
CA ILE A 357 12.30 -2.34 -9.02
C ILE A 357 12.81 -1.93 -10.41
N ASP A 358 14.11 -2.13 -10.68
CA ASP A 358 14.68 -1.87 -12.01
C ASP A 358 14.04 -2.76 -13.09
N GLN A 359 13.75 -4.03 -12.77
CA GLN A 359 13.10 -4.96 -13.69
C GLN A 359 11.65 -4.58 -14.00
N LEU A 360 10.90 -4.14 -12.98
CA LEU A 360 9.54 -3.60 -13.10
C LEU A 360 9.54 -2.34 -13.99
N ASN A 361 10.40 -1.37 -13.69
CA ASN A 361 10.52 -0.14 -14.48
C ASN A 361 10.94 -0.40 -15.94
N ALA A 362 11.75 -1.44 -16.17
CA ALA A 362 12.17 -1.85 -17.50
C ALA A 362 11.11 -2.67 -18.26
N GLY A 363 10.01 -3.05 -17.62
CA GLY A 363 9.00 -3.95 -18.19
C GLY A 363 9.52 -5.38 -18.46
N THR A 364 10.62 -5.77 -17.80
CA THR A 364 11.19 -7.12 -17.92
C THR A 364 10.65 -8.10 -16.88
N LEU A 365 9.94 -7.56 -15.88
CA LEU A 365 9.18 -8.32 -14.90
C LEU A 365 7.74 -7.78 -14.90
N HIS A 366 6.79 -8.69 -15.07
CA HIS A 366 5.37 -8.43 -14.85
C HIS A 366 4.93 -9.23 -13.63
N VAL A 367 4.29 -8.56 -12.65
CA VAL A 367 3.89 -9.19 -11.38
C VAL A 367 2.97 -10.40 -11.63
N PHE A 368 2.00 -10.24 -12.52
CA PHE A 368 1.05 -11.28 -12.90
C PHE A 368 1.40 -11.97 -14.23
N ASP A 369 2.69 -12.27 -14.44
CA ASP A 369 3.12 -13.18 -15.50
C ASP A 369 2.46 -14.55 -15.30
N VAL A 370 1.69 -14.99 -16.29
CA VAL A 370 0.82 -16.17 -16.18
C VAL A 370 1.61 -17.48 -16.08
N ASN A 371 2.92 -17.46 -16.37
CA ASN A 371 3.80 -18.62 -16.21
C ASN A 371 4.31 -18.80 -14.78
N ASN A 372 4.11 -17.80 -13.91
CA ASN A 372 4.62 -17.81 -12.54
C ASN A 372 3.61 -18.34 -11.52
N PHE A 373 2.38 -18.64 -11.94
CA PHE A 373 1.34 -19.19 -11.09
C PHE A 373 0.39 -20.11 -11.84
N THR A 374 -0.26 -21.00 -11.10
CA THR A 374 -1.30 -21.88 -11.63
C THR A 374 -2.65 -21.50 -11.03
N VAL A 375 -3.72 -21.78 -11.76
CA VAL A 375 -5.09 -21.47 -11.38
C VAL A 375 -5.94 -22.73 -11.41
N THR A 376 -6.56 -23.07 -10.29
CA THR A 376 -7.61 -24.09 -10.27
C THR A 376 -8.96 -23.44 -10.56
N VAL A 377 -9.63 -23.90 -11.62
CA VAL A 377 -10.98 -23.48 -12.00
C VAL A 377 -11.98 -24.53 -11.52
N ASP A 378 -12.94 -24.13 -10.70
CA ASP A 378 -14.05 -24.98 -10.26
C ASP A 378 -15.39 -24.25 -10.47
N ALA A 379 -15.93 -24.41 -11.67
CA ALA A 379 -17.20 -23.80 -12.06
C ALA A 379 -18.38 -24.26 -11.19
N LYS A 380 -18.33 -25.43 -10.56
CA LYS A 380 -19.43 -25.93 -9.70
C LYS A 380 -19.51 -25.12 -8.41
N ASN A 381 -18.35 -24.78 -7.85
CA ASN A 381 -18.22 -23.97 -6.65
C ASN A 381 -17.98 -22.48 -6.95
N LYS A 382 -18.09 -22.08 -8.23
CA LYS A 382 -17.85 -20.72 -8.73
C LYS A 382 -16.44 -20.17 -8.46
N LEU A 383 -15.47 -21.03 -8.17
CA LEU A 383 -14.08 -20.61 -7.99
C LEU A 383 -13.46 -20.31 -9.35
N ASN A 384 -12.95 -19.09 -9.52
CA ASN A 384 -12.30 -18.62 -10.75
C ASN A 384 -13.13 -18.88 -12.01
N ALA A 385 -14.46 -18.75 -11.93
CA ALA A 385 -15.37 -19.15 -12.99
C ALA A 385 -15.17 -18.39 -14.32
N ASN A 386 -14.58 -17.19 -14.27
CA ASN A 386 -14.29 -16.33 -15.43
C ASN A 386 -12.90 -16.60 -16.05
N ALA A 387 -12.09 -17.48 -15.44
CA ALA A 387 -10.75 -17.82 -15.90
C ALA A 387 -10.76 -19.02 -16.84
N LYS A 388 -9.93 -18.99 -17.88
CA LYS A 388 -9.55 -20.18 -18.68
C LYS A 388 -8.08 -20.49 -18.49
N VAL A 389 -7.77 -21.78 -18.42
CA VAL A 389 -6.40 -22.25 -18.20
C VAL A 389 -5.97 -23.28 -19.24
N ASP A 390 -4.67 -23.38 -19.48
CA ASP A 390 -4.06 -24.42 -20.30
C ASP A 390 -3.98 -25.78 -19.56
N GLU A 391 -3.36 -26.78 -20.18
CA GLU A 391 -3.16 -28.11 -19.60
C GLU A 391 -2.26 -28.12 -18.35
N ASN A 392 -1.40 -27.10 -18.20
CA ASN A 392 -0.52 -26.90 -17.05
C ASN A 392 -1.15 -26.00 -15.99
N LYS A 393 -2.42 -25.63 -16.17
CA LYS A 393 -3.18 -24.70 -15.33
C LYS A 393 -2.68 -23.25 -15.36
N HIS A 394 -1.87 -22.86 -16.34
CA HIS A 394 -1.52 -21.45 -16.54
C HIS A 394 -2.72 -20.70 -17.11
N LEU A 395 -2.91 -19.46 -16.66
CA LEU A 395 -3.99 -18.61 -17.13
C LEU A 395 -3.79 -18.25 -18.60
N THR A 396 -4.82 -18.43 -19.42
CA THR A 396 -4.78 -18.14 -20.87
C THR A 396 -5.77 -17.06 -21.29
N GLU A 397 -6.86 -16.91 -20.53
CA GLU A 397 -7.90 -15.91 -20.79
C GLU A 397 -8.56 -15.55 -19.47
N TYR A 398 -8.87 -14.27 -19.33
CA TYR A 398 -9.78 -13.77 -18.30
C TYR A 398 -10.58 -12.61 -18.89
N MET A 399 -11.90 -12.78 -18.93
CA MET A 399 -12.82 -11.79 -19.50
C MET A 399 -13.25 -10.80 -18.42
N ALA A 400 -12.60 -9.64 -18.37
CA ALA A 400 -13.00 -8.53 -17.53
C ALA A 400 -14.24 -7.83 -18.10
N ASP A 401 -15.11 -7.36 -17.22
CA ASP A 401 -16.24 -6.48 -17.54
C ASP A 401 -15.76 -5.02 -17.48
N ILE A 402 -15.66 -4.36 -18.64
CA ILE A 402 -15.19 -2.97 -18.74
C ILE A 402 -16.29 -1.96 -19.03
N ASP A 403 -17.51 -2.41 -19.30
CA ASP A 403 -18.66 -1.56 -19.65
C ASP A 403 -19.73 -1.50 -18.56
N GLY A 404 -19.61 -2.35 -17.54
CA GLY A 404 -20.43 -2.36 -16.33
C GLY A 404 -21.76 -3.11 -16.49
N ASP A 405 -21.90 -3.97 -17.50
CA ASP A 405 -23.10 -4.78 -17.75
C ASP A 405 -23.10 -6.13 -17.00
N TYR A 406 -22.06 -6.41 -16.20
CA TYR A 406 -21.82 -7.65 -15.47
C TYR A 406 -21.50 -8.86 -16.36
N VAL A 407 -21.08 -8.62 -17.61
CA VAL A 407 -20.64 -9.62 -18.57
C VAL A 407 -19.20 -9.31 -18.97
N GLY A 408 -18.29 -10.29 -18.78
CA GLY A 408 -16.92 -10.15 -19.23
C GLY A 408 -16.84 -10.02 -20.76
N ASP A 409 -16.31 -8.91 -21.25
CA ASP A 409 -16.30 -8.53 -22.66
C ASP A 409 -14.88 -8.30 -23.21
N THR A 410 -13.90 -8.14 -22.32
CA THR A 410 -12.53 -7.78 -22.66
C THR A 410 -11.54 -8.77 -22.05
N ASN A 411 -10.77 -9.46 -22.90
CA ASN A 411 -9.71 -10.32 -22.40
C ASN A 411 -8.53 -9.46 -21.88
N VAL A 412 -8.25 -9.55 -20.59
CA VAL A 412 -7.15 -8.84 -19.93
C VAL A 412 -5.87 -9.67 -19.82
N VAL A 413 -5.86 -10.88 -20.37
CA VAL A 413 -4.65 -11.70 -20.49
C VAL A 413 -4.09 -11.54 -21.90
N HIS A 414 -2.96 -10.84 -22.00
CA HIS A 414 -2.22 -10.67 -23.24
C HIS A 414 -0.72 -10.56 -22.95
N ASP A 415 0.12 -10.77 -23.98
CA ASP A 415 1.58 -10.66 -23.89
C ASP A 415 2.23 -11.49 -22.77
N GLY A 416 1.57 -12.56 -22.31
CA GLY A 416 2.06 -13.45 -21.27
C GLY A 416 1.81 -13.00 -19.82
N TYR A 417 1.01 -11.97 -19.59
CA TYR A 417 0.64 -11.51 -18.25
C TYR A 417 -0.84 -11.10 -18.16
N PHE A 418 -1.34 -10.94 -16.94
CA PHE A 418 -2.65 -10.34 -16.65
C PHE A 418 -2.50 -8.83 -16.48
N ASP A 419 -3.11 -8.05 -17.37
CA ASP A 419 -3.12 -6.59 -17.31
C ASP A 419 -4.29 -6.09 -16.45
N GLU A 420 -4.03 -5.80 -15.17
CA GLU A 420 -5.12 -5.64 -14.21
C GLU A 420 -5.79 -4.26 -14.16
N SER A 421 -5.17 -3.23 -14.71
CA SER A 421 -5.66 -1.85 -14.63
C SER A 421 -4.99 -0.97 -15.67
N GLY A 422 -5.67 0.09 -16.10
CA GLY A 422 -5.11 1.04 -17.05
C GLY A 422 -6.15 2.00 -17.62
N ASP A 423 -5.66 3.00 -18.36
CA ASP A 423 -6.49 4.09 -18.89
C ASP A 423 -7.57 3.59 -19.88
N SER A 424 -7.28 2.55 -20.66
CA SER A 424 -8.24 1.90 -21.55
C SER A 424 -9.32 1.11 -20.81
N PHE A 425 -9.13 0.84 -19.53
CA PHE A 425 -9.99 0.04 -18.66
C PHE A 425 -10.61 0.93 -17.57
N ARG A 426 -10.38 0.57 -16.30
CA ARG A 426 -10.58 1.40 -15.10
C ARG A 426 -9.26 1.46 -14.33
N SER A 427 -9.14 2.43 -13.43
CA SER A 427 -7.94 2.58 -12.59
C SER A 427 -7.85 1.52 -11.48
N ALA A 428 -8.99 1.12 -10.91
CA ALA A 428 -9.06 0.06 -9.91
C ALA A 428 -8.77 -1.35 -10.50
N PRO A 429 -8.19 -2.25 -9.71
CA PRO A 429 -7.73 -3.55 -10.18
C PRO A 429 -8.88 -4.47 -10.61
N TYR A 430 -8.63 -5.28 -11.65
CA TYR A 430 -9.49 -6.38 -12.09
C TYR A 430 -9.06 -7.75 -11.55
N PHE A 431 -7.86 -7.87 -10.99
CA PHE A 431 -7.35 -9.15 -10.55
C PHE A 431 -8.10 -9.67 -9.31
N ASP A 432 -9.01 -10.62 -9.51
CA ASP A 432 -9.82 -11.25 -8.47
C ASP A 432 -9.66 -12.78 -8.41
N ILE A 433 -8.66 -13.32 -9.13
CA ILE A 433 -8.39 -14.75 -9.22
C ILE A 433 -7.71 -15.24 -7.94
N ILE A 434 -8.22 -16.33 -7.37
CA ILE A 434 -7.53 -17.05 -6.29
C ILE A 434 -6.59 -18.08 -6.91
N ILE A 435 -5.30 -17.76 -6.95
CA ILE A 435 -4.26 -18.63 -7.52
C ILE A 435 -3.89 -19.79 -6.59
N ASP A 436 -3.35 -20.87 -7.14
CA ASP A 436 -2.89 -22.02 -6.35
C ASP A 436 -1.74 -21.61 -5.41
N GLY A 437 -1.77 -22.15 -4.18
CA GLY A 437 -0.82 -21.82 -3.11
C GLY A 437 -1.34 -20.78 -2.11
N ILE A 438 -2.46 -20.13 -2.42
CA ILE A 438 -3.22 -19.26 -1.51
C ILE A 438 -4.46 -20.02 -1.01
N THR A 439 -4.65 -20.07 0.31
CA THR A 439 -5.84 -20.65 0.95
C THR A 439 -6.63 -19.57 1.69
N ASN A 440 -7.83 -19.23 1.20
CA ASN A 440 -8.75 -18.39 1.96
C ASN A 440 -9.44 -19.21 3.06
N ILE A 441 -9.24 -18.84 4.32
CA ILE A 441 -9.81 -19.56 5.49
C ILE A 441 -11.29 -19.22 5.69
N ASN A 442 -11.66 -17.98 5.35
CA ASN A 442 -13.03 -17.48 5.32
C ASN A 442 -13.22 -16.62 4.05
N THR A 443 -14.43 -16.54 3.48
CA THR A 443 -14.66 -15.89 2.16
C THR A 443 -15.96 -15.09 2.06
N ASN A 444 -16.78 -15.01 3.11
CA ASN A 444 -18.10 -14.35 3.05
C ASN A 444 -18.01 -12.86 3.40
N TYR A 445 -17.17 -12.11 2.68
CA TYR A 445 -16.89 -10.69 2.94
C TYR A 445 -16.79 -9.87 1.65
N GLY A 446 -17.52 -10.26 0.61
CA GLY A 446 -17.73 -9.50 -0.62
C GLY A 446 -19.23 -9.55 -0.94
N GLY A 447 -19.82 -8.39 -1.22
CA GLY A 447 -21.23 -8.24 -1.56
C GLY A 447 -21.52 -8.55 -3.00
#